data_AF-A0A831UJA8-F1
#
_entry.id   AF-A0A831UJA8-F1
#
_cell.length_a   1.000
_cell.length_b   1.000
_cell.length_c   1.000
_cell.angle_alpha   90.00
_cell.angle_beta   90.00
_cell.angle_gamma   90.00
#
_symmetry.space_group_name_H-M   'P 1'
#
loop_
_entity.id
_entity.type
_entity.pdbx_description
1 polymer ?
#
loop_
_entity_poly.entity_id
_entity_poly.type
_entity_poly.pdbx_seq_one_letter_code
_entity_poly.pdbx_strand_id
1 'polypeptide(L)'
;MEETTLTREELLGWLREEDPARLEELWQRADAVRRECVGDEVHLRGLIEFSNYCARACGYCGLRAPNKAIERYRMSDDEIRQSVQQAVAFGYGTVVLQSG
;
A
#
# COMPACT_ATOMS: atom_id res chain seq x y z
N MET A 1 3.65 11.14 24.90
CA MET A 1 4.67 10.51 24.04
C MET A 1 5.81 11.47 23.88
N GLU A 2 7.02 11.06 24.25
CA GLU A 2 8.23 11.79 23.89
C GLU A 2 8.45 11.57 22.39
N GLU A 3 8.38 12.63 21.61
CA GLU A 3 8.49 12.60 20.15
C GLU A 3 9.91 12.14 19.78
N THR A 4 10.07 10.84 19.54
CA THR A 4 11.39 10.25 19.27
C THR A 4 11.73 10.50 17.81
N THR A 5 12.30 11.67 17.54
CA THR A 5 12.82 11.99 16.21
C THR A 5 14.17 11.29 16.03
N LEU A 6 14.23 10.28 15.16
CA LEU A 6 15.49 9.65 14.78
C LEU A 6 16.31 10.63 13.93
N THR A 7 17.59 10.76 14.28
CA THR A 7 18.56 11.49 13.46
C THR A 7 18.82 10.76 12.15
N ARG A 8 19.37 11.48 11.15
CA ARG A 8 19.77 10.88 9.87
C ARG A 8 20.77 9.73 10.04
N GLU A 9 21.69 9.85 11.00
CA GLU A 9 22.69 8.83 11.28
C GLU A 9 22.03 7.55 11.82
N GLU A 10 21.13 7.69 12.78
CA GLU A 10 20.37 6.56 13.33
C GLU A 10 19.49 5.88 12.28
N LEU A 11 18.79 6.67 11.44
CA LEU A 11 18.00 6.14 10.33
C LEU A 11 18.86 5.32 9.36
N LEU A 12 20.02 5.85 8.97
CA LEU A 12 20.95 5.13 8.10
C LEU A 12 21.56 3.90 8.75
N GLY A 13 21.74 3.92 10.07
CA GLY A 13 22.16 2.75 10.85
C GLY A 13 21.12 1.64 10.74
N TRP A 14 19.86 1.92 11.06
CA TRP A 14 18.78 0.93 10.99
C TRP A 14 18.51 0.41 9.57
N LEU A 15 18.57 1.28 8.55
CA LEU A 15 18.35 0.88 7.15
C LEU A 15 19.46 -0.04 6.59
N ARG A 16 20.62 -0.11 7.25
CA ARG A 16 21.76 -0.96 6.88
C ARG A 16 21.97 -2.13 7.84
N GLU A 17 21.11 -2.28 8.84
CA GLU A 17 21.26 -3.31 9.84
C GLU A 17 20.96 -4.69 9.23
N GLU A 18 21.80 -5.68 9.54
CA GLU A 18 21.67 -7.05 9.07
C GLU A 18 21.64 -8.07 10.22
N ASP A 19 21.97 -7.67 11.47
CA ASP A 19 21.89 -8.51 12.66
C ASP A 19 20.42 -8.84 12.99
N PRO A 20 20.00 -10.12 12.89
CA PRO A 20 18.62 -10.51 13.15
C PRO A 20 18.15 -10.18 14.57
N ALA A 21 19.03 -10.21 15.57
CA ALA A 21 18.65 -9.90 16.95
C ALA A 21 18.32 -8.42 17.13
N ARG A 22 19.05 -7.53 16.44
CA ARG A 22 18.79 -6.09 16.44
C ARG A 22 17.57 -5.72 15.61
N LEU A 23 17.33 -6.41 14.50
CA LEU A 23 16.13 -6.23 13.69
C LEU A 23 14.86 -6.65 14.44
N GLU A 24 14.92 -7.72 15.21
CA GLU A 24 13.82 -8.13 16.09
C GLU A 24 13.47 -7.05 17.11
N GLU A 25 14.46 -6.42 17.74
CA GLU A 25 14.24 -5.27 18.63
C GLU A 25 13.53 -4.11 17.90
N LEU A 26 13.97 -3.79 16.68
CA LEU A 26 13.36 -2.74 15.86
C LEU A 26 11.90 -3.05 15.53
N TRP A 27 11.58 -4.30 15.18
CA TRP A 27 10.21 -4.72 14.89
C TRP A 27 9.31 -4.66 16.11
N GLN A 28 9.80 -5.11 17.28
CA GLN A 28 9.05 -5.01 18.54
C GLN A 28 8.78 -3.55 18.93
N ARG A 29 9.76 -2.66 18.74
CA ARG A 29 9.58 -1.21 18.95
C ARG A 29 8.54 -0.63 18.00
N ALA A 30 8.61 -0.98 16.72
CA ALA A 30 7.64 -0.52 15.72
C ALA A 30 6.22 -1.00 16.06
N ASP A 31 6.09 -2.25 16.51
CA ASP A 31 4.80 -2.84 16.90
C ASP A 31 4.22 -2.18 18.16
N ALA A 32 5.07 -1.88 19.15
CA ALA A 32 4.66 -1.15 20.35
C ALA A 32 4.12 0.24 20.01
N VAL A 33 4.81 0.99 19.15
CA VAL A 33 4.34 2.31 18.67
C VAL A 33 3.03 2.17 17.89
N ARG A 34 2.94 1.21 16.96
CA ARG A 34 1.70 0.92 16.21
C ARG A 34 0.55 0.66 17.17
N ARG A 35 0.74 -0.19 18.17
CA ARG A 35 -0.29 -0.52 19.17
C ARG A 35 -0.71 0.68 20.01
N GLU A 36 0.23 1.48 20.47
CA GLU A 36 -0.06 2.69 21.27
C GLU A 36 -0.81 3.74 20.46
N CYS A 37 -0.41 3.96 19.20
CA CYS A 37 -0.96 5.04 18.38
C CYS A 37 -2.26 4.68 17.66
N VAL A 38 -2.42 3.44 17.18
CA VAL A 38 -3.56 3.04 16.34
C VAL A 38 -4.30 1.80 16.84
N GLY A 39 -3.89 1.24 17.97
CA GLY A 39 -4.55 0.07 18.57
C GLY A 39 -4.31 -1.23 17.80
N ASP A 40 -5.18 -2.21 18.06
CA ASP A 40 -5.09 -3.57 17.51
C ASP A 40 -6.06 -3.81 16.33
N GLU A 41 -6.84 -2.79 15.92
CA GLU A 41 -7.75 -2.90 14.79
C GLU A 41 -7.01 -2.89 13.44
N VAL A 42 -7.45 -3.74 12.51
CA VAL A 42 -6.94 -3.78 11.14
C VAL A 42 -8.03 -3.32 10.17
N HIS A 43 -7.81 -2.17 9.53
CA HIS A 43 -8.76 -1.60 8.57
C HIS A 43 -8.57 -2.18 7.16
N LEU A 44 -9.54 -2.98 6.70
CA LEU A 44 -9.54 -3.56 5.35
C LEU A 44 -10.03 -2.56 4.30
N ARG A 45 -9.39 -2.56 3.13
CA ARG A 45 -9.74 -1.69 1.98
C ARG A 45 -9.85 -2.50 0.70
N GLY A 46 -10.99 -2.41 0.01
CA GLY A 46 -11.19 -3.03 -1.29
C GLY A 46 -10.52 -2.23 -2.40
N LEU A 47 -9.46 -2.76 -3.02
CA LEU A 47 -8.79 -2.12 -4.15
C LEU A 47 -9.47 -2.50 -5.46
N ILE A 48 -9.90 -1.49 -6.22
CA ILE A 48 -10.51 -1.63 -7.55
C ILE A 48 -9.62 -0.93 -8.56
N GLU A 49 -8.88 -1.71 -9.34
CA GLU A 49 -8.04 -1.24 -10.43
C GLU A 49 -8.89 -1.12 -11.70
N PHE A 50 -9.51 0.03 -11.92
CA PHE A 50 -10.58 0.15 -12.93
C PHE A 50 -10.08 0.41 -14.37
N SER A 51 -8.81 0.75 -14.53
CA SER A 51 -8.19 0.96 -15.83
C SER A 51 -6.69 0.76 -15.74
N ASN A 52 -6.15 0.00 -16.68
CA ASN A 52 -4.70 -0.17 -16.80
C ASN A 52 -4.08 0.70 -17.92
N TYR A 53 -4.87 1.58 -18.56
CA TYR A 53 -4.33 2.61 -19.46
C TYR A 53 -3.53 3.64 -18.66
N CYS A 54 -2.32 3.96 -19.12
CA CYS A 54 -1.44 4.95 -18.51
C CYS A 54 -0.76 5.76 -19.61
N ALA A 55 -0.64 7.08 -19.43
CA ALA A 55 0.09 7.97 -20.34
C ALA A 55 1.58 8.09 -20.00
N ARG A 56 2.01 7.56 -18.85
CA ARG A 56 3.39 7.70 -18.35
C ARG A 56 4.29 6.57 -18.82
N ALA A 57 5.60 6.82 -18.80
CA ALA A 57 6.64 5.89 -19.26
C ALA A 57 7.57 5.43 -18.13
N CYS A 58 7.05 5.28 -16.90
CA CYS A 58 7.83 4.93 -15.72
C CYS A 58 8.74 3.71 -15.96
N GLY A 59 9.99 3.78 -15.50
CA GLY A 59 11.00 2.73 -15.75
C GLY A 59 10.73 1.40 -15.05
N TYR A 60 9.91 1.41 -14.01
CA TYR A 60 9.57 0.24 -13.18
C TYR A 60 8.15 -0.30 -13.44
N CYS A 61 7.29 0.43 -14.15
CA CYS A 61 5.86 0.11 -14.19
C CYS A 61 5.50 -0.68 -15.45
N GLY A 62 4.87 -1.86 -15.25
CA GLY A 62 4.33 -2.67 -16.35
C GLY A 62 3.22 -1.98 -17.15
N LEU A 63 2.48 -1.05 -16.55
CA LEU A 63 1.39 -0.32 -17.21
C LEU A 63 1.87 0.80 -18.13
N ARG A 64 3.17 1.10 -18.13
CA ARG A 64 3.75 2.20 -18.92
C ARG A 64 3.23 2.24 -20.37
N ALA A 65 2.99 3.44 -20.89
CA ALA A 65 2.40 3.67 -22.21
C ALA A 65 3.10 2.91 -23.38
N PRO A 66 4.45 2.76 -23.38
CA PRO A 66 5.13 2.02 -24.43
C PRO A 66 4.95 0.51 -24.37
N ASN A 67 4.49 -0.07 -23.25
CA ASN A 67 4.29 -1.51 -23.15
C ASN A 67 3.05 -1.92 -23.97
N LYS A 68 3.29 -2.55 -25.13
CA LYS A 68 2.24 -3.08 -26.02
C LYS A 68 1.99 -4.58 -25.85
N ALA A 69 2.72 -5.23 -24.94
CA ALA A 69 2.59 -6.66 -24.68
C ALA A 69 1.46 -7.00 -23.68
N ILE A 70 0.74 -6.00 -23.18
CA ILE A 70 -0.39 -6.18 -22.26
C ILE A 70 -1.69 -5.77 -22.92
N GLU A 71 -2.75 -6.52 -22.63
CA GLU A 71 -4.11 -6.15 -22.98
C GLU A 71 -4.53 -4.94 -22.15
N ARG A 72 -5.20 -3.98 -22.81
CA ARG A 72 -5.63 -2.74 -22.16
C ARG A 72 -7.13 -2.78 -21.94
N TYR A 73 -7.56 -2.38 -20.75
CA TYR A 73 -8.97 -2.38 -20.38
C TYR A 73 -9.37 -1.09 -19.65
N ARG A 74 -10.66 -0.78 -19.73
CA ARG A 74 -11.36 0.14 -18.84
C ARG A 74 -12.65 -0.54 -18.41
N MET A 75 -12.87 -0.61 -17.11
CA MET A 75 -14.16 -0.98 -16.57
C MET A 75 -15.19 0.10 -16.89
N SER A 76 -16.40 -0.32 -17.16
CA SER A 76 -17.60 0.51 -17.16
C SER A 76 -17.99 0.91 -15.74
N ASP A 77 -18.80 1.97 -15.62
CA ASP A 77 -19.33 2.42 -14.34
C ASP A 77 -20.15 1.32 -13.63
N ASP A 78 -20.83 0.47 -14.38
CA ASP A 78 -21.61 -0.65 -13.85
C ASP A 78 -20.70 -1.74 -13.27
N GLU A 79 -19.61 -2.10 -13.94
CA GLU A 79 -18.61 -3.04 -13.42
C GLU A 79 -17.92 -2.50 -12.16
N ILE A 80 -17.62 -1.20 -12.12
CA ILE A 80 -17.07 -0.53 -10.92
C ILE A 80 -18.10 -0.60 -9.79
N ARG A 81 -19.37 -0.26 -10.05
CA ARG A 81 -20.44 -0.31 -9.05
C ARG A 81 -20.64 -1.71 -8.50
N GLN A 82 -20.62 -2.73 -9.35
CA GLN A 82 -20.73 -4.13 -8.94
C GLN A 82 -19.55 -4.53 -8.04
N SER A 83 -18.33 -4.10 -8.37
CA SER A 83 -17.14 -4.34 -7.54
C SER A 83 -17.23 -3.66 -6.17
N VAL A 84 -17.77 -2.44 -6.11
CA VAL A 84 -18.04 -1.74 -4.84
C VAL A 84 -19.08 -2.51 -4.01
N GLN A 85 -20.18 -2.98 -4.62
CA GLN A 85 -21.18 -3.78 -3.92
C GLN A 85 -20.58 -5.07 -3.35
N GLN A 86 -19.68 -5.71 -4.09
CA GLN A 86 -18.96 -6.89 -3.63
C GLN A 86 -18.04 -6.57 -2.44
N ALA A 87 -17.29 -5.46 -2.49
CA ALA A 87 -16.45 -5.02 -1.38
C ALA A 87 -17.28 -4.75 -0.10
N VAL A 88 -18.45 -4.14 -0.23
CA VAL A 88 -19.39 -3.93 0.88
C VAL A 88 -19.89 -5.27 1.43
N ALA A 89 -20.26 -6.21 0.55
CA ALA A 89 -20.72 -7.55 0.96
C ALA A 89 -19.63 -8.35 1.71
N PHE A 90 -18.34 -8.09 1.41
CA PHE A 90 -17.20 -8.64 2.15
C PHE A 90 -16.88 -7.91 3.46
N GLY A 91 -17.65 -6.87 3.80
CA GLY A 91 -17.48 -6.11 5.04
C GLY A 91 -16.37 -5.06 4.98
N TYR A 92 -15.89 -4.68 3.78
CA TYR A 92 -14.90 -3.61 3.66
C TYR A 92 -15.55 -2.25 3.93
N GLY A 93 -14.98 -1.48 4.84
CA GLY A 93 -15.45 -0.13 5.17
C GLY A 93 -14.93 0.96 4.22
N THR A 94 -14.05 0.63 3.28
CA THR A 94 -13.46 1.58 2.33
C THR A 94 -13.14 0.88 1.02
N VAL A 95 -13.37 1.58 -0.09
CA VAL A 95 -12.91 1.19 -1.43
C VAL A 95 -11.87 2.19 -1.94
N VAL A 96 -10.85 1.70 -2.64
CA VAL A 96 -9.80 2.49 -3.28
C VAL A 96 -9.94 2.31 -4.79
N LEU A 97 -10.12 3.40 -5.52
CA LEU A 97 -10.13 3.39 -6.99
C LEU A 97 -8.75 3.77 -7.49
N GLN A 98 -8.12 2.89 -8.26
CA GLN A 98 -6.78 3.10 -8.81
C GLN A 98 -6.78 2.86 -10.33
N SER A 99 -6.02 3.69 -11.05
CA SER A 99 -5.71 3.48 -12.45
C SER A 99 -4.29 3.94 -12.79
N GLY A 100 -3.86 3.60 -14.00
CA GLY A 100 -2.65 4.19 -14.60
C GLY A 100 -2.74 5.70 -14.83
#